data_AF-A0A9X2H1G0-F1
#
_entry.id   AF-A0A9X2H1G0-F1
#
_cell.length_a   1.000
_cell.length_b   1.000
_cell.length_c   1.000
_cell.angle_alpha   90.00
_cell.angle_beta   90.00
_cell.angle_gamma   90.00
#
_symmetry.space_group_name_H-M   'P 1'
#
loop_
_entity.id
_entity.type
_entity.pdbx_description
1 polymer ?
#
loop_
_entity_poly.entity_id
_entity_poly.type
_entity_poly.pdbx_seq_one_letter_code
_entity_poly.pdbx_strand_id
1 'polypeptide(L)'
;MVVIFGIAGVPQEDLMVPDPRSSPPRTPAPADGAGIRPSSPHSAAARRQIAERDRFLADLGDLELRLAIIDDRFERLASRPAAMFRSFRDDTVNRVRAIASRAAQLERRGVLTPQHRSRAAALCIALKHRVGCLDARHAQHHPRSAGMRATTAPSAP
;
A
#
# COMPACT_ATOMS: atom_id res chain seq x y z
N MET A 1 35.14 5.20 2.20
CA MET A 1 35.21 4.39 0.97
C MET A 1 34.09 4.89 0.06
N VAL A 2 34.41 5.75 -0.90
CA VAL A 2 33.43 6.46 -1.75
C VAL A 2 33.41 5.74 -3.10
N VAL A 3 32.25 5.21 -3.48
CA VAL A 3 32.06 4.55 -4.78
C VAL A 3 31.44 5.57 -5.74
N ILE A 4 32.24 6.04 -6.69
CA ILE A 4 31.81 6.92 -7.79
C ILE A 4 31.41 6.00 -8.95
N PHE A 5 30.12 5.98 -9.31
CA PHE A 5 29.65 5.32 -10.52
C PHE A 5 29.71 6.31 -11.69
N GLY A 6 30.64 6.06 -12.62
CA GLY A 6 30.72 6.75 -13.91
C GLY A 6 29.60 6.29 -14.83
N ILE A 7 28.88 7.25 -15.42
CA ILE A 7 27.82 7.01 -16.39
C ILE A 7 28.49 7.04 -17.77
N ALA A 8 28.71 5.87 -18.36
CA ALA A 8 29.21 5.73 -19.72
C ALA A 8 28.14 6.15 -20.73
N GLY A 9 28.58 6.86 -21.77
CA GLY A 9 27.74 7.43 -22.82
C GLY A 9 26.96 6.39 -23.61
N VAL A 10 25.72 6.78 -23.94
CA VAL A 10 24.84 6.05 -24.85
C VAL A 10 25.23 6.44 -26.29
N PRO A 11 25.57 5.50 -27.18
CA PRO A 11 25.75 5.80 -28.59
C PRO A 11 24.39 6.09 -29.25
N GLN A 12 24.36 7.16 -30.01
CA GLN A 12 23.23 7.65 -30.79
C GLN A 12 23.14 6.82 -32.08
N GLU A 13 22.33 5.77 -32.09
CA GLU A 13 22.08 4.98 -33.29
C GLU A 13 21.07 5.68 -34.20
N ASP A 14 21.63 6.08 -35.35
CA ASP A 14 21.06 6.31 -36.67
C ASP A 14 19.56 6.00 -36.83
N LEU A 15 18.79 7.09 -36.92
CA LEU A 15 17.36 7.12 -37.15
C LEU A 15 17.08 6.85 -38.64
N MET A 16 17.01 5.58 -39.01
CA MET A 16 16.56 5.15 -40.34
C MET A 16 15.07 5.45 -40.52
N VAL A 17 14.76 6.48 -41.32
CA VAL A 17 13.41 6.94 -41.66
C VAL A 17 12.77 5.98 -42.68
N PRO A 18 11.68 5.26 -42.35
CA PRO A 18 10.97 4.47 -43.34
C PRO A 18 10.12 5.33 -44.29
N ASP A 19 10.15 4.95 -45.56
CA ASP A 19 9.48 5.58 -46.70
C ASP A 19 7.94 5.64 -46.54
N PRO A 20 7.29 6.82 -46.66
CA PRO A 20 5.87 7.00 -46.40
C PRO A 20 4.93 6.62 -47.56
N ARG A 21 5.37 5.93 -48.63
CA ARG A 21 4.55 5.82 -49.87
C ARG A 21 4.13 4.44 -50.35
N SER A 22 4.23 3.39 -49.54
CA SER A 22 3.73 2.06 -49.93
C SER A 22 2.39 1.74 -49.24
N SER A 23 1.29 2.24 -49.79
CA SER A 23 -0.08 1.86 -49.41
C SER A 23 -0.69 0.95 -50.49
N PRO A 24 -0.96 -0.34 -50.22
CA PRO A 24 -1.73 -1.17 -51.13
C PRO A 24 -3.24 -0.86 -51.11
N PRO A 25 -3.99 -1.19 -52.18
CA PRO A 25 -5.40 -0.86 -52.31
C PRO A 25 -6.27 -1.59 -51.26
N ARG A 26 -7.13 -0.82 -50.58
CA ARG A 26 -8.19 -1.34 -49.71
C ARG A 26 -9.28 -1.99 -50.55
N THR A 27 -9.45 -3.30 -50.41
CA THR A 27 -10.65 -4.02 -50.81
C THR A 27 -11.68 -3.95 -49.68
N PRO A 28 -12.86 -3.33 -49.86
CA PRO A 28 -13.93 -3.40 -48.89
C PRO A 28 -14.86 -4.59 -49.21
N ALA A 29 -14.87 -5.60 -48.36
CA ALA A 29 -15.91 -6.64 -48.32
C ALA A 29 -15.90 -7.32 -46.94
N PRO A 30 -16.99 -8.02 -46.57
CA PRO A 30 -18.36 -7.57 -46.44
C PRO A 30 -18.74 -7.44 -44.95
N ALA A 31 -19.81 -6.69 -44.70
CA ALA A 31 -20.45 -6.59 -43.40
C ALA A 31 -20.99 -7.96 -43.00
N ASP A 32 -20.30 -8.65 -42.09
CA ASP A 32 -20.77 -9.92 -41.56
C ASP A 32 -20.71 -9.90 -40.03
N GLY A 33 -21.91 -10.02 -39.45
CA GLY A 33 -22.19 -10.47 -38.09
C GLY A 33 -21.31 -9.90 -36.98
N ALA A 34 -21.85 -8.94 -36.25
CA ALA A 34 -21.49 -8.65 -34.87
C ALA A 34 -21.73 -9.88 -33.97
N GLY A 35 -20.95 -10.94 -34.16
CA GLY A 35 -20.84 -12.06 -33.25
C GLY A 35 -20.11 -11.56 -32.02
N ILE A 36 -20.87 -11.22 -30.98
CA ILE A 36 -20.36 -11.00 -29.63
C ILE A 36 -19.69 -12.31 -29.21
N ARG A 37 -18.39 -12.46 -29.54
CA ARG A 37 -17.59 -13.58 -29.07
C ARG A 37 -17.61 -13.50 -27.54
N PRO A 38 -18.18 -14.49 -26.82
CA PRO A 38 -18.17 -14.48 -25.37
C PRO A 38 -16.70 -14.45 -24.93
N SER A 39 -16.33 -13.36 -24.26
CA SER A 39 -14.98 -13.18 -23.74
C SER A 39 -14.63 -14.39 -22.89
N SER A 40 -13.55 -15.11 -23.25
CA SER A 40 -13.19 -16.35 -22.56
C SER A 40 -13.09 -16.10 -21.04
N PRO A 41 -13.65 -16.99 -20.20
CA PRO A 41 -13.71 -16.81 -18.75
C PRO A 41 -12.32 -16.60 -18.12
N HIS A 42 -11.28 -17.15 -18.77
CA HIS A 42 -9.88 -16.95 -18.39
C HIS A 42 -9.44 -15.47 -18.44
N SER A 43 -9.91 -14.70 -19.44
CA SER A 43 -9.62 -13.27 -19.57
C SER A 43 -10.32 -12.42 -18.50
N ALA A 44 -11.50 -12.85 -18.04
CA ALA A 44 -12.24 -12.15 -16.98
C ALA A 44 -11.58 -12.37 -15.61
N ALA A 45 -11.10 -13.58 -15.34
CA ALA A 45 -10.35 -13.89 -14.12
C ALA A 45 -9.04 -13.11 -14.02
N ALA A 46 -8.25 -13.06 -15.11
CA ALA A 46 -7.01 -12.28 -15.16
C ALA A 46 -7.26 -10.78 -14.92
N ARG A 47 -8.30 -10.19 -15.52
CA ARG A 47 -8.68 -8.79 -15.30
C ARG A 47 -9.03 -8.51 -13.84
N ARG A 48 -9.75 -9.42 -13.18
CA ARG A 48 -10.07 -9.29 -11.74
C ARG A 48 -8.80 -9.32 -10.89
N GLN A 49 -7.86 -10.22 -11.18
CA GLN A 49 -6.59 -10.29 -10.46
C GLN A 49 -5.77 -9.00 -10.60
N ILE A 50 -5.72 -8.43 -11.81
CA ILE A 50 -5.06 -7.15 -12.06
C ILE A 50 -5.73 -6.03 -11.23
N ALA A 51 -7.05 -5.93 -11.27
CA ALA A 51 -7.78 -4.93 -10.47
C ALA A 51 -7.58 -5.11 -8.95
N GLU A 52 -7.57 -6.36 -8.46
CA GLU A 52 -7.30 -6.67 -7.05
C GLU A 52 -5.89 -6.24 -6.63
N ARG A 53 -4.89 -6.50 -7.49
CA ARG A 53 -3.49 -6.10 -7.30
C ARG A 53 -3.36 -4.59 -7.30
N ASP A 54 -3.92 -3.90 -8.28
CA ASP A 54 -3.80 -2.45 -8.41
C ASP A 54 -4.45 -1.74 -7.22
N ARG A 55 -5.61 -2.23 -6.75
CA ARG A 55 -6.23 -1.74 -5.52
C ARG A 55 -5.36 -1.99 -4.28
N PHE A 56 -4.71 -3.15 -4.19
CA PHE A 56 -3.77 -3.42 -3.10
C PHE A 56 -2.56 -2.48 -3.12
N LEU A 57 -2.03 -2.15 -4.30
CA LEU A 57 -0.93 -1.19 -4.42
C LEU A 57 -1.35 0.24 -4.05
N ALA A 58 -2.58 0.64 -4.39
CA ALA A 58 -3.16 1.90 -3.92
C ALA A 58 -3.28 1.92 -2.38
N ASP A 59 -3.81 0.86 -1.78
CA ASP A 59 -3.93 0.75 -0.34
C ASP A 59 -2.54 0.77 0.38
N LEU A 60 -1.48 0.26 -0.27
CA LEU A 60 -0.11 0.40 0.23
C LEU A 60 0.37 1.86 0.20
N GLY A 61 0.07 2.60 -0.87
CA GLY A 61 0.39 4.02 -0.97
C GLY A 61 -0.30 4.86 0.12
N ASP A 62 -1.55 4.53 0.45
CA ASP A 62 -2.28 5.17 1.56
C ASP A 62 -1.60 4.92 2.91
N LEU A 63 -1.06 3.71 3.13
CA LEU A 63 -0.32 3.42 4.35
C LEU A 63 1.04 4.13 4.40
N GLU A 64 1.73 4.30 3.27
CA GLU A 64 2.97 5.09 3.20
C GLU A 64 2.72 6.54 3.56
N LEU A 65 1.67 7.14 2.99
CA LEU A 65 1.25 8.49 3.34
C LEU A 65 0.92 8.60 4.82
N ARG A 66 0.21 7.61 5.38
CA ARG A 66 -0.09 7.60 6.81
C ARG A 66 1.17 7.49 7.68
N LEU A 67 2.16 6.70 7.28
CA LEU A 67 3.45 6.66 7.97
C LEU A 67 4.13 8.03 7.93
N ALA A 68 4.17 8.68 6.78
CA ALA A 68 4.72 10.02 6.63
C ALA A 68 3.99 11.05 7.53
N ILE A 69 2.66 10.98 7.62
CA ILE A 69 1.87 11.83 8.54
C ILE A 69 2.22 11.56 10.00
N ILE A 70 2.42 10.29 10.37
CA ILE A 70 2.83 9.92 11.73
C ILE A 70 4.20 10.53 12.06
N ASP A 71 5.16 10.43 11.15
CA ASP A 71 6.50 10.97 11.36
C ASP A 71 6.52 12.51 11.40
N ASP A 72 5.78 13.18 10.52
CA ASP A 72 5.65 14.65 10.48
C ASP A 72 4.96 15.20 11.73
N ARG A 73 3.88 14.53 12.19
CA ARG A 73 3.00 15.05 13.25
C ARG A 73 3.14 14.29 14.56
N PHE A 74 4.26 13.61 14.76
CA PHE A 74 4.46 12.64 15.84
C PHE A 74 4.07 13.20 17.22
N GLU A 75 4.69 14.31 17.63
CA GLU A 75 4.44 14.94 18.93
C GLU A 75 2.99 15.40 19.07
N ARG A 76 2.42 15.98 18.02
CA ARG A 76 1.03 16.46 18.01
C ARG A 76 0.02 15.31 18.11
N LEU A 77 0.31 14.16 17.51
CA LEU A 77 -0.52 12.97 17.62
C LEU A 77 -0.43 12.38 19.03
N ALA A 78 0.77 12.32 19.61
CA ALA A 78 1.01 11.81 20.95
C ALA A 78 0.37 12.68 22.05
N SER A 79 0.23 13.99 21.85
CA SER A 79 -0.41 14.88 22.82
C SER A 79 -1.95 14.95 22.71
N ARG A 80 -2.57 14.15 21.83
CA ARG A 80 -4.03 14.20 21.62
C ARG A 80 -4.81 13.68 22.83
N PRO A 81 -6.06 14.13 23.03
CA PRO A 81 -6.95 13.52 24.02
C PRO A 81 -7.08 12.00 23.80
N ALA A 82 -7.09 11.24 24.90
CA ALA A 82 -7.01 9.77 24.88
C ALA A 82 -8.05 9.09 23.97
N ALA A 83 -9.27 9.61 23.90
CA ALA A 83 -10.31 9.06 23.02
C ALA A 83 -9.95 9.19 21.52
N MET A 84 -9.46 10.36 21.10
CA MET A 84 -9.03 10.60 19.72
C MET A 84 -7.76 9.82 19.38
N PHE A 85 -6.83 9.73 20.35
CA PHE A 85 -5.61 8.93 20.20
C PHE A 85 -5.96 7.45 19.97
N ARG A 86 -6.80 6.86 20.82
CA ARG A 86 -7.24 5.46 20.69
C ARG A 86 -7.93 5.20 19.36
N SER A 87 -8.85 6.07 18.95
CA SER A 87 -9.54 5.93 17.65
C SER A 87 -8.54 5.93 16.48
N PHE A 88 -7.59 6.86 16.45
CA PHE A 88 -6.55 6.93 15.43
C PHE A 88 -5.64 5.68 15.44
N ARG A 89 -5.23 5.25 16.63
CA ARG A 89 -4.41 4.06 16.84
C ARG A 89 -5.09 2.81 16.31
N ASP A 90 -6.33 2.58 16.72
CA ASP A 90 -7.09 1.38 16.37
C ASP A 90 -7.38 1.32 14.86
N ASP A 91 -7.74 2.45 14.24
CA ASP A 91 -7.86 2.54 12.77
C ASP A 91 -6.54 2.21 12.07
N THR A 92 -5.41 2.74 12.55
CA THR A 92 -4.09 2.45 11.97
C THR A 92 -3.72 0.96 12.10
N VAL A 93 -3.91 0.37 13.28
CA VAL A 93 -3.64 -1.05 13.53
C VAL A 93 -4.54 -1.95 12.68
N ASN A 94 -5.83 -1.61 12.57
CA ASN A 94 -6.79 -2.36 11.76
C ASN A 94 -6.42 -2.33 10.27
N ARG A 95 -5.99 -1.18 9.73
CA ARG A 95 -5.53 -1.08 8.34
C ARG A 95 -4.26 -1.89 8.09
N VAL A 96 -3.27 -1.82 8.99
CA VAL A 96 -2.05 -2.64 8.89
C VAL A 96 -2.40 -4.13 8.88
N ARG A 97 -3.32 -4.57 9.74
CA ARG A 97 -3.79 -5.96 9.77
C ARG A 97 -4.52 -6.35 8.47
N ALA A 98 -5.40 -5.49 7.97
CA ALA A 98 -6.12 -5.73 6.73
C ALA A 98 -5.16 -5.87 5.53
N ILE A 99 -4.15 -5.01 5.44
CA ILE A 99 -3.14 -5.07 4.39
C ILE A 99 -2.26 -6.31 4.50
N ALA A 100 -1.80 -6.67 5.69
CA ALA A 100 -1.04 -7.90 5.90
C ALA A 100 -1.84 -9.14 5.48
N SER A 101 -3.13 -9.21 5.85
CA SER A 101 -4.02 -10.30 5.45
C SER A 101 -4.21 -10.36 3.93
N ARG A 102 -4.42 -9.21 3.29
CA ARG A 102 -4.62 -9.12 1.84
C ARG A 102 -3.35 -9.45 1.06
N ALA A 103 -2.19 -9.01 1.53
CA ALA A 103 -0.89 -9.38 0.96
C ALA A 103 -0.70 -10.90 0.96
N ALA A 104 -0.97 -11.56 2.10
CA ALA A 104 -0.87 -13.02 2.21
C ALA A 104 -1.87 -13.76 1.28
N GLN A 105 -3.07 -13.21 1.08
CA GLN A 105 -4.05 -13.78 0.13
C GLN A 105 -3.57 -13.66 -1.32
N LEU A 106 -3.04 -12.50 -1.73
CA LEU A 106 -2.53 -12.27 -3.07
C LEU A 106 -1.25 -13.06 -3.36
N GLU A 107 -0.40 -13.25 -2.35
CA GLU A 107 0.78 -14.11 -2.43
C GLU A 107 0.40 -15.58 -2.67
N ARG A 108 -0.55 -16.13 -1.92
CA ARG A 108 -1.03 -17.51 -2.13
C ARG A 108 -1.62 -17.73 -3.53
N ARG A 109 -2.14 -16.69 -4.16
CA ARG A 109 -2.69 -16.73 -5.52
C ARG A 109 -1.61 -16.51 -6.60
N GLY A 110 -0.36 -16.26 -6.24
CA GLY A 110 0.72 -15.97 -7.18
C GLY A 110 0.61 -14.61 -7.88
N VAL A 111 -0.28 -13.73 -7.39
CA VAL A 111 -0.56 -12.42 -8.03
C VAL A 111 0.46 -11.36 -7.57
N LEU A 112 1.08 -11.54 -6.41
CA LEU A 112 1.98 -10.57 -5.81
C LEU A 112 3.45 -10.88 -6.11
N THR A 113 4.15 -9.92 -6.71
CA THR A 113 5.60 -10.02 -6.95
C THR A 113 6.39 -10.04 -5.63
N PRO A 114 7.58 -10.67 -5.59
CA PRO A 114 8.42 -10.67 -4.39
C PRO A 114 8.75 -9.26 -3.87
N GLN A 115 8.97 -8.30 -4.78
CA GLN A 115 9.24 -6.91 -4.42
C GLN A 115 8.07 -6.26 -3.68
N HIS A 116 6.84 -6.42 -4.18
CA HIS A 116 5.65 -5.84 -3.53
C HIS A 116 5.38 -6.48 -2.17
N ARG A 117 5.68 -7.78 -2.02
CA ARG A 117 5.59 -8.48 -0.74
C ARG A 117 6.56 -7.93 0.29
N SER A 118 7.84 -7.78 -0.10
CA SER A 118 8.87 -7.20 0.78
C SER A 118 8.52 -5.76 1.18
N ARG A 119 8.02 -4.95 0.23
CA ARG A 119 7.55 -3.58 0.51
C ARG A 119 6.40 -3.58 1.53
N ALA A 120 5.37 -4.39 1.33
CA ALA A 120 4.24 -4.49 2.25
C ALA A 120 4.68 -4.93 3.66
N ALA A 121 5.58 -5.91 3.75
CA ALA A 121 6.11 -6.40 5.02
C ALA A 121 6.91 -5.33 5.76
N ALA A 122 7.85 -4.66 5.07
CA ALA A 122 8.67 -3.59 5.63
C ALA A 122 7.80 -2.45 6.18
N LEU A 123 6.79 -2.05 5.42
CA LEU A 123 5.87 -0.99 5.81
C LEU A 123 4.99 -1.38 7.02
N CYS A 124 4.49 -2.62 7.05
CA CYS A 124 3.75 -3.12 8.21
C CYS A 124 4.62 -3.15 9.48
N ILE A 125 5.90 -3.49 9.37
CA ILE A 125 6.85 -3.48 10.49
C ILE A 125 7.10 -2.04 10.95
N ALA A 126 7.41 -1.13 10.02
CA ALA A 126 7.66 0.28 10.30
C ALA A 126 6.47 0.94 11.04
N LEU A 127 5.24 0.75 10.53
CA LEU A 127 4.04 1.29 11.16
C LEU A 127 3.79 0.70 12.56
N LYS A 128 3.96 -0.62 12.74
CA LYS A 128 3.80 -1.24 14.07
C LYS A 128 4.79 -0.66 15.08
N HIS A 129 6.06 -0.54 14.69
CA HIS A 129 7.08 0.08 15.53
C HIS A 129 6.70 1.52 15.86
N ARG A 130 6.25 2.30 14.87
CA ARG A 130 5.93 3.71 15.08
C ARG A 130 4.69 3.96 15.93
N VAL A 131 3.67 3.13 15.78
CA VAL A 131 2.51 3.11 16.71
C VAL A 131 2.96 2.78 18.13
N GLY A 132 3.89 1.83 18.31
CA GLY A 132 4.47 1.54 19.63
C GLY A 132 5.22 2.74 20.24
N CYS A 133 6.00 3.47 19.44
CA CYS A 133 6.63 4.72 19.88
C CYS A 133 5.59 5.78 20.26
N LEU A 134 4.52 5.94 19.46
CA LEU A 134 3.43 6.86 19.76
C LEU A 134 2.72 6.49 21.07
N ASP A 135 2.45 5.21 21.31
CA ASP A 135 1.85 4.73 22.57
C ASP A 135 2.72 5.12 23.78
N ALA A 136 4.04 4.89 23.69
CA ALA A 136 4.98 5.28 24.74
C ALA A 136 5.02 6.80 24.96
N ARG A 137 5.04 7.59 23.88
CA ARG A 137 5.04 9.05 23.97
C ARG A 137 3.73 9.61 24.53
N HIS A 138 2.59 9.04 24.12
CA HIS A 138 1.28 9.43 24.63
C HIS A 138 1.15 9.18 26.14
N ALA A 139 1.68 8.06 26.63
CA ALA A 139 1.71 7.76 28.06
C ALA A 139 2.49 8.81 28.88
N GLN A 140 3.56 9.39 28.32
CA GLN A 140 4.32 10.48 28.95
C GLN A 140 3.48 11.77 29.09
N HIS A 141 2.61 12.07 28.12
CA HIS A 141 1.73 13.24 28.18
C HIS A 141 0.53 13.07 29.12
N HIS A 142 0.10 11.83 29.38
CA HIS A 142 -1.08 11.52 30.19
C HIS A 142 -0.78 10.54 31.33
N PRO A 143 0.14 10.87 32.26
CA PRO A 143 0.55 9.97 33.33
C PRO A 143 -0.58 9.63 34.32
N ARG A 144 -1.61 10.48 34.41
CA ARG A 144 -2.67 10.39 35.44
C ARG A 144 -3.67 9.24 35.25
N SER A 145 -3.77 8.61 34.07
CA SER A 145 -4.78 7.55 33.85
C SER A 145 -4.40 6.19 34.45
N ALA A 146 -3.16 5.98 34.88
CA ALA A 146 -2.72 4.73 35.49
C ALA A 146 -2.99 4.64 37.02
N GLY A 147 -3.31 5.76 37.68
CA GLY A 147 -3.38 5.83 39.14
C GLY A 147 -4.77 5.68 39.78
N MET A 148 -5.88 5.82 39.05
CA MET A 148 -7.24 5.87 39.63
C MET A 148 -7.97 4.52 39.72
N ARG A 149 -7.25 3.39 39.66
CA ARG A 149 -7.81 2.04 39.89
C ARG A 149 -7.30 1.37 41.16
N ALA A 150 -6.78 2.13 42.11
CA ALA A 150 -6.50 1.65 43.46
C ALA A 150 -7.21 2.57 44.45
N THR A 151 -8.38 2.14 44.94
CA THR A 151 -8.95 2.35 46.29
C THR A 151 -10.48 2.28 46.19
N THR A 152 -11.02 1.09 45.93
CA THR A 152 -12.30 0.69 46.56
C THR A 152 -11.91 -0.27 47.65
N ALA A 153 -11.82 0.27 48.87
CA ALA A 153 -11.52 -0.48 50.08
C ALA A 153 -12.55 -1.60 50.26
N PRO A 154 -12.15 -2.80 50.71
CA PRO A 154 -13.11 -3.80 51.16
C PRO A 154 -13.79 -3.26 52.43
N SER A 155 -15.06 -2.89 52.31
CA SER A 155 -15.93 -2.68 53.47
C SER A 155 -16.26 -4.06 54.04
N ALA A 156 -15.50 -4.48 55.05
CA ALA A 156 -15.85 -5.64 55.87
C ALA A 156 -16.73 -5.17 57.05
N PRO A 157 -17.82 -5.89 57.38
CA PRO A 157 -18.55 -5.69 58.63
C PRO A 157 -17.78 -6.25 59.84
#